data_AF-A0A7G7XG22-F1
#
_entry.id   AF-A0A7G7XG22-F1
#
_cell.length_a   1.000
_cell.length_b   1.000
_cell.length_c   1.000
_cell.angle_alpha   90.00
_cell.angle_beta   90.00
_cell.angle_gamma   90.00
#
_symmetry.space_group_name_H-M   'P 1'
#
loop_
_entity.id
_entity.type
_entity.pdbx_description
1 polymer ?
#
loop_
_entity_poly.entity_id
_entity_poly.type
_entity_poly.pdbx_seq_one_letter_code
_entity_poly.pdbx_strand_id
1 'polypeptide(L)'
;MRKFCCVLLALLPLGAWAYPIDVEKQLNGLSIDYTTFATDEDIGSIQLNNFGKSDAVCSVVFRNGPESPRNRKVEVAAGQSKNVTAKFNRKIIKLRLELNCQAK
;
A
#
# COMPACT_ATOMS: atom_id res chain seq x y z
N MET A 1 12.75 -21.71 38.20
CA MET A 1 11.92 -20.49 37.94
C MET A 1 12.04 -19.90 36.53
N ARG A 2 13.04 -20.27 35.70
CA ARG A 2 13.28 -19.61 34.39
C ARG A 2 12.52 -20.21 33.19
N LYS A 3 11.99 -21.44 33.31
CA LYS A 3 11.32 -22.18 32.20
C LYS A 3 9.83 -21.85 32.03
N PHE A 4 9.14 -21.38 33.07
CA PHE A 4 7.72 -21.00 33.01
C PHE A 4 7.48 -19.66 32.29
N CYS A 5 8.50 -18.80 32.22
CA CYS A 5 8.37 -17.48 31.58
C CYS A 5 8.17 -17.58 30.06
N CYS A 6 8.76 -18.60 29.40
CA CYS A 6 8.63 -18.77 27.95
C CYS A 6 7.24 -19.25 27.50
N VAL A 7 6.53 -19.97 28.37
CA VAL A 7 5.17 -20.49 28.06
C VAL A 7 4.16 -19.33 27.99
N LEU A 8 4.32 -18.30 28.82
CA LEU A 8 3.47 -17.10 28.83
C LEU A 8 3.64 -16.25 27.57
N LEU A 9 4.87 -16.17 27.01
CA LEU A 9 5.14 -15.44 25.77
C LEU A 9 4.49 -16.08 24.55
N ALA A 10 4.29 -17.42 24.56
CA ALA A 10 3.61 -18.13 23.48
C ALA A 10 2.08 -17.90 23.45
N LEU A 11 1.51 -17.32 24.51
CA LEU A 11 0.07 -17.04 24.62
C LEU A 11 -0.30 -15.61 24.21
N LEU A 12 0.68 -14.77 23.86
CA LEU A 12 0.40 -13.43 23.36
C LEU A 12 -0.24 -13.52 21.97
N PRO A 13 -1.40 -12.90 21.74
CA PRO A 13 -2.00 -12.88 20.41
C PRO A 13 -1.07 -12.11 19.46
N LEU A 14 -0.43 -12.82 18.53
CA LEU A 14 0.46 -12.27 17.50
C LEU A 14 -0.30 -11.63 16.32
N GLY A 15 -1.59 -11.34 16.50
CA GLY A 15 -2.43 -10.80 15.44
C GLY A 15 -2.16 -9.32 15.23
N ALA A 16 -1.40 -8.96 14.19
CA ALA A 16 -1.44 -7.62 13.62
C ALA A 16 -2.70 -7.51 12.76
N TRP A 17 -3.74 -6.86 13.28
CA TRP A 17 -5.00 -6.65 12.57
C TRP A 17 -4.85 -5.51 11.56
N ALA A 18 -4.21 -5.80 10.42
CA ALA A 18 -4.23 -4.91 9.27
C ALA A 18 -5.55 -5.08 8.51
N TYR A 19 -6.12 -3.97 8.01
CA TYR A 19 -7.28 -4.05 7.12
C TYR A 19 -6.88 -4.73 5.79
N PRO A 20 -7.81 -5.47 5.15
CA PRO A 20 -7.56 -6.06 3.84
C PRO A 20 -7.30 -4.99 2.77
N ILE A 21 -6.36 -5.25 1.88
CA ILE A 21 -5.98 -4.37 0.76
C ILE A 21 -6.11 -5.14 -0.54
N ASP A 22 -6.94 -4.62 -1.45
CA ASP A 22 -7.04 -5.11 -2.83
C ASP A 22 -6.40 -4.09 -3.78
N VAL A 23 -5.64 -4.58 -4.76
CA VAL A 23 -5.00 -3.74 -5.78
C VAL A 23 -5.42 -4.21 -7.16
N GLU A 24 -6.08 -3.34 -7.90
CA GLU A 24 -6.27 -3.45 -9.34
C GLU A 24 -5.15 -2.70 -10.05
N LYS A 25 -4.47 -3.35 -11.00
CA LYS A 25 -3.27 -2.79 -11.65
C LYS A 25 -3.36 -2.79 -13.16
N GLN A 26 -2.98 -1.66 -13.75
CA GLN A 26 -2.81 -1.45 -15.19
C GLN A 26 -1.42 -0.85 -15.42
N LEU A 27 -0.44 -1.72 -15.67
CA LEU A 27 0.97 -1.33 -15.75
C LEU A 27 1.47 -1.09 -17.19
N ASN A 28 0.66 -1.36 -18.20
CA ASN A 28 0.94 -1.05 -19.61
C ASN A 28 2.32 -1.56 -20.10
N GLY A 29 2.74 -2.74 -19.64
CA GLY A 29 4.02 -3.35 -20.01
C GLY A 29 5.26 -2.78 -19.29
N LEU A 30 5.08 -1.85 -18.34
CA LEU A 30 6.16 -1.30 -17.55
C LEU A 30 6.63 -2.27 -16.47
N SER A 31 7.94 -2.26 -16.20
CA SER A 31 8.57 -3.03 -15.11
C SER A 31 8.37 -2.32 -13.75
N ILE A 32 7.11 -2.13 -13.35
CA ILE A 32 6.75 -1.52 -12.08
C ILE A 32 6.21 -2.59 -11.14
N ASP A 33 6.70 -2.60 -9.92
CA ASP A 33 6.17 -3.39 -8.83
C ASP A 33 5.59 -2.50 -7.74
N TYR A 34 4.80 -3.09 -6.84
CA TYR A 34 4.21 -2.36 -5.73
C TYR A 34 4.16 -3.17 -4.44
N THR A 35 4.28 -2.46 -3.32
CA THR A 35 4.11 -3.00 -1.98
C THR A 35 3.08 -2.16 -1.25
N THR A 36 2.01 -2.79 -0.76
CA THR A 36 1.00 -2.12 0.07
C THR A 36 1.23 -2.42 1.54
N PHE A 37 0.94 -1.45 2.41
CA PHE A 37 1.05 -1.63 3.85
C PHE A 37 0.05 -0.75 4.59
N ALA A 38 -0.45 -1.26 5.72
CA ALA A 38 -1.31 -0.49 6.61
C ALA A 38 -0.42 0.37 7.53
N THR A 39 -0.32 1.67 7.23
CA THR A 39 0.47 2.60 8.05
C THR A 39 -0.26 2.99 9.33
N ASP A 40 -1.56 3.23 9.22
CA ASP A 40 -2.46 3.56 10.33
C ASP A 40 -3.88 3.13 9.96
N GLU A 41 -4.80 3.10 10.92
CA GLU A 41 -6.18 2.70 10.72
C GLU A 41 -6.94 3.59 9.73
N ASP A 42 -6.52 4.83 9.50
CA ASP A 42 -7.11 5.78 8.55
C ASP A 42 -6.18 6.21 7.41
N ILE A 43 -5.02 5.56 7.25
CA ILE A 43 -4.04 5.87 6.20
C ILE A 43 -3.80 4.67 5.31
N GLY A 44 -4.11 4.81 4.02
CA GLY A 44 -3.73 3.85 2.98
C GLY A 44 -2.37 4.20 2.38
N SER A 45 -1.52 3.19 2.20
CA SER A 45 -0.16 3.37 1.67
C SER A 45 0.20 2.34 0.61
N ILE A 46 0.90 2.80 -0.42
CA ILE A 46 1.51 1.98 -1.47
C ILE A 46 2.90 2.53 -1.80
N GLN A 47 3.89 1.64 -1.86
CA GLN A 47 5.19 1.92 -2.43
C GLN A 47 5.21 1.42 -3.86
N LEU A 48 5.66 2.26 -4.79
CA LEU A 48 5.87 1.92 -6.20
C LEU A 48 7.36 1.80 -6.44
N ASN A 49 7.78 0.75 -7.14
CA ASN A 49 9.17 0.48 -7.47
C ASN A 49 9.29 0.39 -9.00
N ASN A 50 10.05 1.28 -9.63
CA ASN A 50 10.28 1.24 -11.07
C ASN A 50 11.62 0.54 -11.37
N PHE A 51 11.55 -0.70 -11.82
CA PHE A 51 12.70 -1.50 -12.26
C PHE A 51 12.98 -1.34 -13.77
N GLY A 52 12.23 -0.48 -14.46
CA GLY A 52 12.40 -0.19 -15.87
C GLY A 52 13.56 0.75 -16.17
N LYS A 53 13.79 0.97 -17.46
CA LYS A 53 14.81 1.91 -17.98
C LYS A 53 14.25 3.30 -18.29
N SER A 54 12.93 3.47 -18.25
CA SER A 54 12.23 4.72 -18.51
C SER A 54 11.51 5.19 -17.26
N ASP A 55 11.41 6.50 -17.11
CA ASP A 55 10.56 7.12 -16.10
C ASP A 55 9.09 6.76 -16.34
N ALA A 56 8.33 6.69 -15.26
CA ALA A 56 6.92 6.35 -15.31
C ALA A 56 6.09 7.36 -14.53
N VAL A 57 4.89 7.61 -15.04
CA VAL A 57 3.88 8.41 -14.36
C VAL A 57 2.77 7.49 -13.93
N CYS A 58 2.55 7.40 -12.62
CA CYS A 58 1.55 6.54 -12.01
C CYS A 58 0.44 7.37 -11.35
N SER A 59 -0.80 6.93 -11.56
CA SER A 59 -1.99 7.40 -10.84
C SER A 59 -2.43 6.30 -9.88
N VAL A 60 -2.65 6.65 -8.63
CA VAL A 60 -3.16 5.77 -7.58
C VAL A 60 -4.47 6.34 -7.05
N VAL A 61 -5.56 5.58 -7.22
CA VAL A 61 -6.86 5.92 -6.64
C VAL A 61 -7.08 5.07 -5.39
N PHE A 62 -7.18 5.72 -4.24
CA PHE A 62 -7.46 5.09 -2.95
C PHE A 62 -8.97 5.17 -2.65
N ARG A 63 -9.61 4.04 -2.35
CA ARG A 63 -11.03 3.97 -1.97
C ARG A 63 -11.22 3.30 -0.61
N ASN A 64 -11.92 3.99 0.29
CA ASN A 64 -12.35 3.47 1.59
C ASN A 64 -13.89 3.49 1.70
N GLY A 65 -14.53 2.36 1.37
CA GLY A 65 -15.98 2.21 1.51
C GLY A 65 -16.79 3.34 0.84
N PRO A 66 -17.75 3.98 1.53
CA PRO A 66 -18.55 5.07 0.99
C PRO A 66 -17.85 6.44 1.02
N GLU A 67 -16.59 6.54 1.49
CA GLU A 67 -15.84 7.80 1.46
C GLU A 67 -15.41 8.14 0.03
N SER A 68 -15.39 9.44 -0.29
CA SER A 68 -14.90 9.92 -1.58
C SER A 68 -13.48 9.43 -1.87
N PRO A 69 -13.21 8.90 -3.07
CA PRO A 69 -11.89 8.43 -3.45
C PRO A 69 -10.83 9.53 -3.38
N ARG A 70 -9.59 9.15 -3.05
CA ARG A 70 -8.43 10.05 -3.09
C ARG A 70 -7.53 9.64 -4.26
N ASN A 71 -7.33 10.53 -5.22
CA ASN A 71 -6.41 10.28 -6.32
C ASN A 71 -5.05 10.95 -6.06
N ARG A 72 -3.97 10.22 -6.31
CA ARG A 72 -2.60 10.71 -6.23
C ARG A 72 -1.88 10.38 -7.53
N LYS A 73 -1.27 11.40 -8.15
CA LYS A 73 -0.38 11.22 -9.30
C LYS A 73 1.06 11.39 -8.83
N VAL A 74 1.93 10.49 -9.24
CA VAL A 74 3.35 10.49 -8.87
C VAL A 74 4.19 10.09 -10.06
N GLU A 75 5.37 10.70 -10.16
CA GLU A 75 6.41 10.28 -11.08
C GLU A 75 7.40 9.38 -10.36
N VAL A 76 7.67 8.22 -10.95
CA VAL A 76 8.64 7.24 -10.46
C VAL A 76 9.73 7.11 -11.51
N ALA A 77 10.87 7.77 -11.27
CA ALA A 77 12.02 7.71 -12.16
C ALA A 77 12.56 6.27 -12.30
N ALA A 78 13.25 5.99 -13.40
CA ALA A 78 13.85 4.69 -13.65
C ALA A 78 14.80 4.27 -12.50
N GLY A 79 14.66 3.03 -12.02
CA GLY A 79 15.44 2.50 -10.90
C GLY A 79 15.12 3.09 -9.53
N GLN A 80 14.05 3.89 -9.41
CA GLN A 80 13.67 4.55 -8.16
C GLN A 80 12.38 4.00 -7.57
N SER A 81 12.19 4.28 -6.28
CA SER A 81 10.98 3.94 -5.52
C SER A 81 10.31 5.19 -4.98
N LYS A 82 8.98 5.18 -4.91
CA LYS A 82 8.16 6.27 -4.34
C LYS A 82 7.05 5.74 -3.46
N ASN A 83 6.90 6.34 -2.29
CA ASN A 83 5.77 6.07 -1.40
C ASN A 83 4.62 7.03 -1.71
N VAL A 84 3.41 6.49 -1.80
CA VAL A 84 2.18 7.23 -2.04
C VAL A 84 1.21 6.89 -0.93
N THR A 85 0.66 7.91 -0.29
CA THR A 85 -0.28 7.74 0.82
C THR A 85 -1.53 8.61 0.64
N ALA A 86 -2.61 8.17 1.27
CA ALA A 86 -3.84 8.92 1.40
C ALA A 86 -4.42 8.73 2.80
N LYS A 87 -4.71 9.85 3.48
CA LYS A 87 -5.45 9.86 4.74
C LYS A 87 -6.94 10.00 4.46
N PHE A 88 -7.73 9.20 5.16
CA PHE A 88 -9.18 9.19 5.15
C PHE A 88 -9.72 9.83 6.43
N ASN A 89 -10.98 10.26 6.40
CA ASN A 89 -11.63 10.80 7.60
C ASN A 89 -12.17 9.69 8.52
N ARG A 90 -12.33 8.48 7.99
CA ARG A 90 -12.83 7.31 8.72
C ARG A 90 -11.81 6.19 8.68
N LYS A 91 -11.88 5.29 9.68
CA LYS A 91 -11.11 4.05 9.70
C LYS A 91 -11.35 3.25 8.42
N ILE A 92 -10.30 2.62 7.92
CA ILE A 92 -10.31 1.79 6.73
C ILE A 92 -10.79 0.40 7.12
N ILE A 93 -11.94 0.01 6.57
CA ILE A 93 -12.47 -1.36 6.73
C ILE A 93 -11.87 -2.28 5.67
N LYS A 94 -11.75 -1.77 4.43
CA LYS A 94 -11.11 -2.42 3.30
C LYS A 94 -10.57 -1.37 2.34
N LEU A 95 -9.28 -1.42 2.05
CA LEU A 95 -8.65 -0.50 1.12
C LEU A 95 -8.70 -1.10 -0.29
N ARG A 96 -9.24 -0.35 -1.25
CA ARG A 96 -9.13 -0.70 -2.68
C ARG A 96 -8.27 0.33 -3.36
N LEU A 97 -7.26 -0.14 -4.10
CA LEU A 97 -6.35 0.70 -4.86
C LEU A 97 -6.51 0.40 -6.35
N GLU A 98 -6.65 1.44 -7.16
CA GLU A 98 -6.49 1.35 -8.61
C GLU A 98 -5.14 2.00 -8.96
N LEU A 99 -4.21 1.20 -9.48
CA LEU A 99 -2.88 1.63 -9.91
C LEU A 99 -2.83 1.62 -11.43
N ASN A 100 -2.66 2.80 -12.05
CA ASN A 100 -2.42 2.93 -13.48
C ASN A 100 -1.09 3.63 -13.72
N CYS A 101 -0.17 3.00 -14.46
CA CYS A 101 1.13 3.58 -14.77
C CYS A 101 1.37 3.62 -16.28
N GLN A 102 1.95 4.72 -16.76
CA GLN A 102 2.30 4.92 -18.17
C GLN A 102 3.74 5.42 -18.27
N ALA A 103 4.41 5.12 -19.39
CA ALA A 103 5.71 5.72 -19.68
C ALA A 103 5.57 7.24 -19.71
N LYS A 104 6.55 7.94 -19.15
CA LYS A 104 6.59 9.40 -19.14
C LYS A 104 6.89 9.96 -20.53
#